data_AF-A0A3M5GAQ6-F1
#
_entry.id   AF-A0A3M5GAQ6-F1
#
_cell.length_a   1.000
_cell.length_b   1.000
_cell.length_c   1.000
_cell.angle_alpha   90.00
_cell.angle_beta   90.00
_cell.angle_gamma   90.00
#
_symmetry.space_group_name_H-M   'P 1'
#
loop_
_entity.id
_entity.type
_entity.pdbx_description
1 polymer ?
#
loop_
_entity_poly.entity_id
_entity_poly.type
_entity_poly.pdbx_seq_one_letter_code
_entity_poly.pdbx_strand_id
1 'polypeptide(L)'
;FRTKPSCISRCVIHDFEITSDEMDRELQNFLLSIEVEYNDFDDLFTPAKKKLGTLRHDEMYGFVPALMLGGSASLDHVERLKTVEHLILLSQLAELEPYSF
;
A
#
# COMPACT_ATOMS: atom_id res chain seq x y z
N PHE A 1 8.44 -6.53 -40.74
CA PHE A 1 8.61 -6.32 -39.29
C PHE A 1 7.72 -5.17 -38.83
N ARG A 2 6.53 -5.45 -38.27
CA ARG A 2 5.73 -4.42 -37.59
C ARG A 2 4.72 -5.05 -36.62
N THR A 3 4.95 -4.76 -35.34
CA THR A 3 4.03 -4.67 -34.19
C THR A 3 3.02 -5.80 -33.94
N LYS A 4 3.36 -6.65 -32.96
CA LYS A 4 2.37 -7.43 -32.17
C LYS A 4 1.45 -6.45 -31.42
N PRO A 5 0.11 -6.58 -31.48
CA PRO A 5 -0.77 -5.77 -30.66
C PRO A 5 -0.63 -6.17 -29.19
N SER A 6 -0.38 -5.15 -28.36
CA SER A 6 -0.39 -5.18 -26.90
C SER A 6 -1.69 -5.80 -26.39
N CYS A 7 -1.58 -6.76 -25.47
CA CYS A 7 -2.71 -7.39 -24.82
C CYS A 7 -3.41 -6.34 -23.95
N ILE A 8 -4.56 -5.84 -24.42
CA ILE A 8 -5.47 -5.02 -23.62
C ILE A 8 -6.00 -5.92 -22.50
N SER A 9 -5.46 -5.77 -21.30
CA SER A 9 -6.06 -6.28 -20.07
C SER A 9 -7.38 -5.54 -19.88
N ARG A 10 -8.48 -6.21 -20.24
CA ARG A 10 -9.84 -5.76 -19.90
C ARG A 10 -10.00 -5.81 -18.39
N CYS A 11 -9.77 -4.69 -17.70
CA CYS A 11 -10.31 -4.52 -16.35
C CYS A 11 -11.79 -4.17 -16.51
N VAL A 12 -12.65 -5.11 -16.08
CA VAL A 12 -14.08 -4.85 -15.94
C VAL A 12 -14.26 -4.26 -14.54
N ILE A 13 -14.45 -2.95 -14.46
CA ILE A 13 -14.96 -2.32 -13.25
C ILE A 13 -16.43 -2.76 -13.16
N HIS A 14 -16.71 -3.71 -12.29
CA HIS A 14 -18.09 -4.04 -11.95
C HIS A 14 -18.59 -2.98 -10.98
N ASP A 15 -19.51 -2.13 -11.42
CA ASP A 15 -20.35 -1.33 -10.53
C ASP A 15 -21.23 -2.33 -9.76
N PHE A 16 -20.72 -2.85 -8.65
CA PHE A 16 -21.47 -3.77 -7.82
C PHE A 16 -22.39 -2.98 -6.88
N GLU A 17 -23.70 -3.19 -7.02
CA GLU A 17 -24.64 -3.03 -5.91
C GLU A 17 -24.45 -4.24 -4.98
N ILE A 18 -23.46 -4.15 -4.08
CA ILE A 18 -23.10 -5.25 -3.15
C ILE A 18 -24.14 -5.32 -2.02
N THR A 19 -24.77 -6.47 -1.82
CA THR A 19 -25.60 -6.73 -0.63
C THR A 19 -24.74 -6.88 0.63
N SER A 20 -25.28 -6.66 1.83
CA SER A 20 -24.48 -6.75 3.08
C SER A 20 -23.77 -8.10 3.24
N ASP A 21 -24.42 -9.20 2.86
CA ASP A 21 -23.84 -10.55 2.96
C ASP A 21 -22.71 -10.79 1.94
N GLU A 22 -22.82 -10.19 0.75
CA GLU A 22 -21.74 -10.21 -0.25
C GLU A 22 -20.56 -9.35 0.21
N MET A 23 -20.81 -8.23 0.89
CA MET A 23 -19.76 -7.35 1.39
C MET A 23 -18.87 -8.05 2.42
N ASP A 24 -19.47 -8.80 3.36
CA ASP A 24 -18.73 -9.59 4.34
C ASP A 24 -17.86 -10.65 3.67
N ARG A 25 -18.40 -11.33 2.65
CA ARG A 25 -17.66 -12.35 1.89
C ARG A 25 -16.50 -11.72 1.11
N GLU A 26 -16.72 -10.61 0.43
CA GLU A 26 -15.67 -9.92 -0.32
C GLU A 26 -14.59 -9.36 0.61
N LEU A 27 -14.95 -8.85 1.79
CA LEU A 27 -13.97 -8.43 2.82
C LEU A 27 -13.14 -9.62 3.32
N GLN A 28 -13.78 -10.75 3.61
CA GLN A 28 -13.06 -11.96 4.02
C GLN A 28 -12.11 -12.44 2.93
N ASN A 29 -12.57 -12.48 1.68
CA ASN A 29 -11.73 -12.84 0.54
C ASN A 29 -10.54 -11.89 0.40
N PHE A 30 -10.76 -10.58 0.54
CA PHE A 30 -9.72 -9.58 0.51
C PHE A 30 -8.66 -9.85 1.59
N LEU A 31 -9.06 -10.00 2.85
CA LEU A 31 -8.14 -10.26 3.96
C LEU A 31 -7.38 -11.59 3.81
N LEU A 32 -8.03 -12.62 3.26
CA LEU A 32 -7.39 -13.90 2.95
C LEU A 32 -6.39 -13.81 1.79
N SER A 33 -6.59 -12.86 0.87
CA SER A 33 -5.69 -12.63 -0.27
C SER A 33 -4.49 -11.73 0.05
N ILE A 34 -4.43 -11.14 1.24
CA ILE A 34 -3.30 -10.32 1.66
C ILE A 34 -2.10 -11.23 1.93
N GLU A 35 -1.16 -11.26 0.98
CA GLU A 35 0.16 -11.84 1.19
C GLU A 35 1.19 -10.75 1.49
N VAL A 36 2.17 -11.06 2.35
CA VAL A 36 3.23 -10.13 2.74
C VAL A 36 4.04 -9.69 1.52
N GLU A 37 4.28 -10.57 0.57
CA GLU A 37 5.04 -10.30 -0.66
C GLU A 37 4.45 -9.14 -1.48
N TYR A 38 3.12 -9.00 -1.51
CA TYR A 38 2.47 -7.88 -2.22
C TYR A 38 2.47 -6.56 -1.43
N ASN A 39 2.84 -6.60 -0.13
CA ASN A 39 2.81 -5.45 0.77
C ASN A 39 4.20 -5.08 1.31
N ASP A 40 5.25 -5.78 0.87
CA ASP A 40 6.63 -5.50 1.25
C ASP A 40 7.30 -4.62 0.19
N PHE A 41 7.23 -3.31 0.40
CA PHE A 41 7.84 -2.35 -0.50
C PHE A 41 9.37 -2.48 -0.47
N ASP A 42 9.96 -2.90 -1.59
CA ASP A 42 11.41 -3.06 -1.79
C ASP A 42 12.07 -4.00 -0.76
N ASP A 43 11.36 -5.04 -0.32
CA ASP A 43 11.81 -6.00 0.69
C ASP A 43 12.29 -5.35 2.02
N LEU A 44 11.77 -4.16 2.35
CA LEU A 44 12.21 -3.35 3.48
C LEU A 44 11.59 -3.77 4.81
N PHE A 45 10.51 -4.55 4.82
CA PHE A 45 9.80 -4.90 6.06
C PHE A 45 10.67 -5.70 7.02
N THR A 46 11.33 -6.75 6.52
CA THR A 46 12.19 -7.61 7.36
C THR A 46 13.41 -6.84 7.91
N PRO A 47 14.18 -6.09 7.10
CA PRO A 47 15.23 -5.22 7.60
C PRO A 47 14.76 -4.13 8.57
N ALA A 48 13.62 -3.48 8.29
CA ALA A 48 13.05 -2.45 9.18
C ALA A 48 12.67 -3.04 10.53
N LYS A 49 12.01 -4.19 10.55
CA LYS A 49 11.70 -4.91 11.80
C LYS A 49 12.94 -5.31 12.58
N LYS A 50 14.01 -5.73 11.91
CA LYS A 50 15.28 -6.05 12.56
C LYS A 50 15.94 -4.81 13.18
N LYS A 51 15.87 -3.65 12.51
CA LYS A 51 16.51 -2.40 12.93
C LYS A 51 15.70 -1.65 14.00
N LEU A 52 14.38 -1.57 13.85
CA LEU A 52 13.47 -0.72 14.63
C LEU A 52 12.64 -1.51 15.66
N GLY A 53 12.64 -2.84 15.56
CA GLY A 53 11.87 -3.73 16.43
C GLY A 53 10.40 -3.84 16.05
N THR A 54 9.70 -4.79 16.66
CA THR A 54 8.28 -5.05 16.37
C THR A 54 7.40 -3.85 16.70
N LEU A 55 6.48 -3.52 15.78
CA LEU A 55 5.49 -2.46 15.92
C LEU A 55 4.44 -2.80 16.98
N ARG A 56 3.97 -1.79 17.70
CA ARG A 56 2.69 -1.85 18.41
C ARG A 56 1.52 -1.74 17.45
N HIS A 57 0.31 -2.00 17.95
CA HIS A 57 -0.94 -1.91 17.16
C HIS A 57 -1.22 -0.49 16.63
N ASP A 58 -0.61 0.54 17.23
CA ASP A 58 -0.78 1.94 16.88
C ASP A 58 0.44 2.53 16.15
N GLU A 59 1.35 1.68 15.67
CA GLU A 59 2.59 2.06 15.01
C GLU A 59 2.71 1.47 13.61
N MET A 60 3.45 2.17 12.74
CA MET A 60 3.82 1.74 11.40
C MET A 60 5.28 2.07 11.10
N TYR A 61 5.86 1.40 10.10
CA TYR A 61 7.09 1.86 9.47
C TYR A 61 6.73 2.86 8.37
N GLY A 62 7.36 4.03 8.36
CA GLY A 62 7.14 5.05 7.34
C GLY A 62 8.42 5.80 6.99
N PHE A 63 8.44 6.37 5.78
CA PHE A 63 9.58 7.13 5.30
C PHE A 63 9.62 8.55 5.89
N VAL A 64 10.79 8.95 6.36
CA VAL A 64 11.09 10.29 6.87
C VAL A 64 12.33 10.85 6.15
N PRO A 65 12.18 11.90 5.32
CA PRO A 65 10.92 12.56 4.96
C PRO A 65 10.04 11.66 4.08
N ALA A 66 8.75 11.99 3.95
CA ALA A 66 7.84 11.30 3.05
C ALA A 66 8.40 11.29 1.61
N LEU A 67 8.26 10.17 0.90
CA LEU A 67 8.82 10.00 -0.45
C LEU A 67 8.38 11.11 -1.42
N MET A 68 7.13 11.55 -1.32
CA MET A 68 6.58 12.65 -2.13
C MET A 68 7.30 14.00 -1.92
N LEU A 69 7.94 14.18 -0.77
CA LEU A 69 8.74 15.37 -0.45
C LEU A 69 10.21 15.23 -0.86
N GLY A 70 10.54 14.21 -1.67
CA GLY A 70 11.90 13.90 -2.09
C GLY A 70 12.66 12.97 -1.15
N GLY A 71 11.96 12.24 -0.28
CA GLY A 71 12.57 11.22 0.57
C GLY A 71 13.20 10.08 -0.24
N SER A 72 14.26 9.50 0.29
CA SER A 72 14.88 8.31 -0.30
C SER A 72 14.14 7.06 0.17
N ALA A 73 13.81 6.19 -0.78
CA ALA A 73 13.30 4.85 -0.52
C ALA A 73 14.44 3.93 -0.04
N SER A 74 14.92 4.13 1.19
CA SER A 74 15.97 3.31 1.78
C SER A 74 15.72 3.06 3.26
N LEU A 75 16.29 1.96 3.78
CA LEU A 75 16.15 1.55 5.18
C LEU A 75 16.63 2.61 6.20
N ASP A 76 17.50 3.53 5.78
CA ASP A 76 18.00 4.60 6.65
C ASP A 76 17.02 5.74 6.84
N HIS A 77 16.03 5.84 5.95
CA HIS A 77 14.93 6.80 6.03
C HIS A 77 13.64 6.18 6.53
N VAL A 78 13.66 4.92 6.98
CA VAL A 78 12.49 4.29 7.60
C VAL A 78 12.53 4.53 9.11
N GLU A 79 11.44 5.06 9.66
CA GLU A 79 11.24 5.26 11.09
C GLU A 79 9.97 4.57 11.58
N ARG A 80 9.90 4.33 12.90
CA ARG A 80 8.69 3.86 13.57
C ARG A 80 7.84 5.05 13.96
N LEU A 81 6.65 5.14 13.40
CA LEU A 81 5.75 6.29 13.50
C LEU A 81 4.40 5.87 14.07
N LYS A 82 3.65 6.84 14.61
CA LYS A 82 2.25 6.61 14.97
C LYS A 82 1.40 6.59 13.70
N THR A 83 0.62 5.52 13.53
CA THR A 83 -0.07 5.23 12.28
C THR A 83 -1.09 6.32 11.91
N VAL A 84 -1.92 6.72 12.87
CA VAL A 84 -3.01 7.67 12.61
C VAL A 84 -2.44 9.04 12.23
N GLU A 85 -1.50 9.55 13.02
CA GLU A 85 -0.88 10.85 12.82
C GLU A 85 -0.11 10.91 11.51
N HIS A 86 0.66 9.85 11.18
CA HIS A 86 1.43 9.83 9.95
C HIS A 86 0.54 9.74 8.71
N LEU A 87 -0.52 8.92 8.73
CA LEU A 87 -1.47 8.83 7.62
C LEU A 87 -2.28 10.14 7.43
N ILE A 88 -2.65 10.82 8.51
CA ILE A 88 -3.29 12.14 8.44
C ILE A 88 -2.35 13.17 7.82
N LEU A 89 -1.06 13.15 8.17
CA LEU A 89 -0.07 14.02 7.56
C LEU A 89 0.06 13.73 6.06
N LEU A 90 0.18 12.46 5.66
CA LEU A 90 0.31 12.08 4.26
C LEU A 90 -0.91 12.48 3.42
N SER A 91 -2.12 12.37 3.97
CA SER A 91 -3.35 12.74 3.26
C SER A 91 -3.51 14.25 3.04
N GLN A 92 -2.78 15.07 3.80
CA GLN A 92 -2.72 16.52 3.60
C GLN A 92 -1.67 16.95 2.56
N LEU A 93 -0.70 16.08 2.25
CA LEU A 93 0.42 16.41 1.37
C LEU A 93 0.17 16.04 -0.10
N ALA A 94 -0.69 15.06 -0.37
CA ALA A 94 -1.03 14.65 -1.72
C ALA A 94 -2.51 14.24 -1.80
N GLU A 95 -3.17 14.64 -2.88
CA GLU A 95 -4.48 14.09 -3.24
C GLU A 95 -4.32 12.61 -3.65
N LEU A 96 -5.31 11.80 -3.28
CA LEU A 96 -5.35 10.40 -3.69
C LEU A 96 -5.76 10.34 -5.16
N GLU A 97 -4.78 10.12 -6.03
CA GLU A 97 -5.03 9.89 -7.45
C GLU A 97 -5.50 8.45 -7.68
N PRO A 98 -6.57 8.23 -8.47
CA PRO A 98 -6.94 6.90 -8.91
C PRO A 98 -5.77 6.27 -9.67
N TYR A 99 -5.44 5.02 -9.35
CA TYR A 99 -4.41 4.28 -10.07
C TYR A 99 -4.85 4.06 -11.51
N SER A 100 -4.32 4.84 -12.45
CA SER A 100 -4.59 4.74 -13.88
C SER A 100 -3.58 3.81 -14.55
N PHE A 101 -4.06 2.71 -15.15
CA PHE A 101 -3.28 1.82 -16.02
C PHE A 101 -3.04 2.40 -17.41
#